data_AF-R7UTN9-F1
#
_entry.id   AF-R7UTN9-F1
#
_cell.length_a   1.000
_cell.length_b   1.000
_cell.length_c   1.000
_cell.angle_alpha   90.00
_cell.angle_beta   90.00
_cell.angle_gamma   90.00
#
_symmetry.space_group_name_H-M   'P 1'
#
loop_
_entity.id
_entity.type
_entity.pdbx_description
1 polymer ?
#
loop_
_entity_poly.entity_id
_entity_poly.type
_entity_poly.pdbx_seq_one_letter_code
_entity_poly.pdbx_strand_id
1 'polypeptide(L)'
;KTSQPRATATSKRAAEPLSVQCVALSADVGAALKFSNQHDHTYEPSEEMVRSKVRILSEELKGLKKELKNTAAREQRAKERLSDSLQKLKEQNFINAELHLKLEAYEDIPVELFSRPTSGYSEQQKDFAILHLYSPKAYEFIKGYLCLPSSRTIRRWMQHVDAEPGINLSMMQALIVKKNENSDHYTHCCFMLDAMSIRQEWNYDSKTKTRSGPQARCSFC
;
A
#
# COMPACT_ATOMS: atom_id res chain seq x y z
N LYS A 1 -0.29 36.00 8.51
CA LYS A 1 -1.77 36.05 8.59
C LYS A 1 -2.30 34.69 8.14
N THR A 2 -2.57 33.80 9.09
CA THR A 2 -3.05 32.44 8.82
C THR A 2 -4.55 32.48 8.61
N SER A 3 -5.01 32.20 7.39
CA SER A 3 -6.44 32.09 7.07
C SER A 3 -6.95 30.72 7.52
N GLN A 4 -7.75 30.67 8.58
CA GLN A 4 -8.47 29.44 8.91
C GLN A 4 -9.66 29.24 7.96
N PRO A 5 -9.91 28.02 7.47
CA PRO A 5 -11.06 27.74 6.61
C PRO A 5 -12.35 27.78 7.43
N ARG A 6 -13.37 28.46 6.87
CA ARG A 6 -14.71 28.58 7.46
C ARG A 6 -15.46 27.25 7.32
N ALA A 7 -15.46 26.44 8.38
CA ALA A 7 -16.27 25.23 8.43
C ALA A 7 -17.75 25.57 8.64
N THR A 8 -18.56 25.42 7.61
CA THR A 8 -20.03 25.47 7.72
C THR A 8 -20.56 24.16 8.29
N ALA A 9 -21.67 24.23 9.05
CA ALA A 9 -22.27 23.08 9.75
C ALA A 9 -22.56 21.87 8.82
N THR A 10 -22.75 22.12 7.52
CA THR A 10 -22.98 21.10 6.50
C THR A 10 -21.74 20.23 6.20
N SER A 11 -20.52 20.76 6.43
CA SER A 11 -19.26 20.03 6.20
C SER A 11 -18.94 19.01 7.31
N LYS A 12 -19.42 19.23 8.54
CA LYS A 12 -19.10 18.33 9.67
C LYS A 12 -19.85 16.99 9.58
N ARG A 13 -21.06 16.99 8.98
CA ARG A 13 -21.91 15.80 8.85
C ARG A 13 -21.43 14.75 7.84
N ALA A 14 -20.44 15.09 7.01
CA ALA A 14 -19.85 14.17 6.02
C ALA A 14 -18.62 13.42 6.55
N ALA A 15 -18.09 13.79 7.72
CA ALA A 15 -16.88 13.19 8.31
C ALA A 15 -17.19 12.13 9.38
N GLU A 16 -18.46 11.93 9.73
CA GLU A 16 -18.87 10.88 10.67
C GLU A 16 -19.05 9.57 9.92
N PRO A 17 -18.37 8.48 10.31
CA PRO A 17 -18.55 7.17 9.70
C PRO A 17 -19.98 6.68 9.95
N LEU A 18 -20.66 6.22 8.89
CA LEU A 18 -21.96 5.57 8.98
C LEU A 18 -21.82 4.29 9.81
N SER A 19 -22.23 4.36 11.08
CA SER A 19 -22.55 3.16 11.87
C SER A 19 -23.77 2.51 11.22
N VAL A 20 -23.54 1.43 10.47
CA VAL A 20 -24.60 0.58 9.95
C VAL A 20 -25.06 -0.30 11.09
N GLN A 21 -25.99 0.20 11.89
CA GLN A 21 -26.75 -0.61 12.83
C GLN A 21 -28.11 -0.90 12.20
N CYS A 22 -28.21 -2.07 11.59
CA CYS A 22 -29.48 -2.71 11.25
C CYS A 22 -30.26 -2.97 12.55
N VAL A 23 -31.33 -2.21 12.78
CA VAL A 23 -32.27 -2.45 13.88
C VAL A 23 -33.70 -2.39 13.32
N ALA A 24 -34.46 -3.39 13.74
CA ALA A 24 -35.78 -3.78 13.29
C ALA A 24 -36.79 -2.63 13.21
N LEU A 25 -37.69 -2.77 12.22
CA LEU A 25 -39.01 -2.15 12.20
C LEU A 25 -39.76 -2.52 13.48
N SER A 26 -39.76 -1.63 14.45
CA SER A 26 -40.66 -1.69 15.60
C SER A 26 -41.32 -0.33 15.78
N ALA A 27 -42.64 -0.40 15.82
CA ALA A 27 -43.59 0.68 16.05
C ALA A 27 -43.19 1.55 17.25
N ASP A 28 -42.98 2.84 17.01
CA ASP A 28 -43.47 3.90 17.91
C ASP A 28 -43.35 5.28 17.22
N VAL A 29 -44.34 5.65 16.41
CA VAL A 29 -44.58 7.05 16.03
C VAL A 29 -45.80 7.51 16.79
N GLY A 30 -45.61 7.70 18.10
CA GLY A 30 -46.69 7.93 19.06
C GLY A 30 -46.30 8.86 20.19
N ALA A 31 -45.58 9.96 19.94
CA ALA A 31 -45.29 10.92 20.99
C ALA A 31 -45.06 12.35 20.48
N ALA A 32 -46.15 13.10 20.27
CA ALA A 32 -46.30 14.48 20.74
C ALA A 32 -47.60 15.08 20.21
N LEU A 33 -48.69 14.89 20.96
CA LEU A 33 -49.79 15.84 21.16
C LEU A 33 -50.75 15.19 22.17
N LYS A 34 -50.37 15.25 23.46
CA LYS A 34 -51.34 15.00 24.53
C LYS A 34 -52.22 16.25 24.64
N PHE A 35 -53.39 16.21 24.04
CA PHE A 35 -54.48 17.11 24.42
C PHE A 35 -55.49 16.29 25.22
N SER A 36 -55.62 16.63 26.49
CA SER A 36 -56.62 16.06 27.39
C SER A 36 -58.01 16.40 26.87
N ASN A 37 -58.74 15.40 26.35
CA ASN A 37 -60.16 15.52 26.04
C ASN A 37 -60.97 15.37 27.33
N GLN A 38 -61.43 16.48 27.88
CA GLN A 38 -62.66 16.53 28.65
C GLN A 38 -63.47 17.73 28.15
N HIS A 39 -64.76 17.47 27.89
CA HIS A 39 -65.85 18.34 27.44
C HIS A 39 -66.24 18.19 25.96
N ASP A 40 -67.27 17.35 25.77
CA ASP A 40 -68.20 17.34 24.64
C ASP A 40 -68.82 18.73 24.45
N HIS A 41 -68.42 19.44 23.41
CA HIS A 41 -69.26 20.40 22.72
C HIS A 41 -68.90 20.35 21.23
N THR A 42 -69.91 20.28 20.37
CA THR A 42 -69.83 20.35 18.91
C THR A 42 -68.85 21.46 18.46
N TYR A 43 -67.62 21.07 18.09
CA TYR A 43 -66.64 21.96 17.48
C TYR A 43 -66.80 21.88 15.97
N GLU A 44 -67.57 22.80 15.40
CA GLU A 44 -67.33 23.19 14.02
C GLU A 44 -65.93 23.84 14.00
N PRO A 45 -64.96 23.29 13.24
CA PRO A 45 -63.60 23.76 13.31
C PRO A 45 -63.56 25.22 12.87
N SER A 46 -63.04 26.11 13.74
CA SER A 46 -62.82 27.52 13.40
C SER A 46 -62.08 27.61 12.07
N GLU A 47 -62.57 28.47 11.17
CA GLU A 47 -62.02 28.66 9.83
C GLU A 47 -60.51 28.95 9.87
N GLU A 48 -60.02 29.61 10.93
CA GLU A 48 -58.60 29.89 11.15
C GLU A 48 -57.78 28.62 11.48
N MET A 49 -58.36 27.66 12.20
CA MET A 49 -57.73 26.38 12.51
C MET A 49 -57.54 25.53 11.23
N VAL A 50 -58.54 25.56 10.34
CA VAL A 50 -58.46 24.87 9.04
C VAL A 50 -57.43 25.55 8.14
N ARG A 51 -57.48 26.88 8.03
CA ARG A 51 -56.51 27.67 7.25
C ARG A 51 -55.07 27.49 7.74
N SER A 52 -54.84 27.45 9.05
CA SER A 52 -53.50 27.22 9.63
C SER A 52 -52.99 25.80 9.35
N LYS A 53 -53.83 24.77 9.47
CA LYS A 53 -53.48 23.39 9.08
C LYS A 53 -53.17 23.27 7.59
N VAL A 54 -53.95 23.89 6.71
CA VAL A 54 -53.67 23.92 5.26
C VAL A 54 -52.32 24.60 4.99
N ARG A 55 -52.02 25.69 5.70
CA ARG A 55 -50.73 26.38 5.56
C ARG A 55 -49.57 25.49 5.98
N ILE A 56 -49.64 24.85 7.16
CA ILE A 56 -48.60 23.96 7.69
C ILE A 56 -48.37 22.78 6.73
N LEU A 57 -49.43 22.08 6.32
CA LEU A 57 -49.34 20.97 5.38
C LEU A 57 -48.78 21.42 4.02
N SER A 58 -49.11 22.63 3.55
CA SER A 58 -48.56 23.15 2.30
C SER A 58 -47.06 23.46 2.40
N GLU A 59 -46.57 23.89 3.56
CA GLU A 59 -45.15 24.13 3.84
C GLU A 59 -44.38 22.80 3.95
N GLU A 60 -44.96 21.81 4.64
CA GLU A 60 -44.41 20.45 4.72
C GLU A 60 -44.31 19.80 3.33
N LEU A 61 -45.34 19.91 2.49
CA LEU A 61 -45.33 19.41 1.12
C LEU A 61 -44.26 20.11 0.27
N LYS A 62 -44.06 21.43 0.45
CA LYS A 62 -42.97 22.16 -0.22
C LYS A 62 -41.60 21.67 0.25
N GLY A 63 -41.45 21.42 1.55
CA GLY A 63 -40.24 20.85 2.16
C GLY A 63 -39.91 19.48 1.57
N LEU A 64 -40.84 18.53 1.69
CA LEU A 64 -40.71 17.16 1.17
C LEU A 64 -40.42 17.13 -0.34
N LYS A 65 -41.10 17.97 -1.13
CA LYS A 65 -40.85 18.05 -2.59
C LYS A 65 -39.44 18.56 -2.91
N LYS A 66 -38.92 19.49 -2.10
CA LYS A 66 -37.54 19.98 -2.23
C LYS A 66 -36.54 18.90 -1.82
N GLU A 67 -36.80 18.15 -0.76
CA GLU A 67 -35.97 17.03 -0.35
C GLU A 67 -35.91 15.95 -1.42
N LEU A 68 -37.05 15.55 -1.99
CA LEU A 68 -37.12 14.55 -3.07
C LEU A 68 -36.33 14.97 -4.31
N LYS A 69 -36.38 16.25 -4.70
CA LYS A 69 -35.54 16.77 -5.78
C LYS A 69 -34.06 16.71 -5.45
N ASN A 70 -33.69 17.05 -4.21
CA ASN A 70 -32.30 17.03 -3.76
C ASN A 70 -31.74 15.60 -3.68
N THR A 71 -32.52 14.63 -3.21
CA THR A 71 -32.11 13.23 -3.16
C THR A 71 -31.96 12.65 -4.57
N ALA A 72 -32.91 12.90 -5.47
CA ALA A 72 -32.81 12.50 -6.88
C ALA A 72 -31.57 13.09 -7.57
N ALA A 73 -31.28 14.37 -7.34
CA ALA A 73 -30.07 15.00 -7.88
C ALA A 73 -28.77 14.42 -7.31
N ARG A 74 -28.76 13.96 -6.05
CA ARG A 74 -27.59 13.28 -5.45
C ARG A 74 -27.39 11.89 -6.05
N GLU A 75 -28.48 11.15 -6.21
CA GLU A 75 -28.46 9.82 -6.84
C GLU A 75 -27.95 9.92 -8.28
N GLN A 76 -28.44 10.90 -9.06
CA GLN A 76 -28.00 11.14 -10.42
C GLN A 76 -26.49 11.45 -10.51
N ARG A 77 -25.98 12.34 -9.65
CA ARG A 77 -24.54 12.63 -9.58
C ARG A 77 -23.71 11.39 -9.18
N ALA A 78 -24.25 10.52 -8.33
CA ALA A 78 -23.58 9.29 -7.96
C ALA A 78 -23.50 8.31 -9.15
N LYS A 79 -24.59 8.19 -9.93
CA LYS A 79 -24.61 7.40 -11.16
C LYS A 79 -23.61 7.91 -12.20
N GLU A 80 -23.56 9.23 -12.41
CA GLU A 80 -22.60 9.87 -13.33
C GLU A 80 -21.15 9.64 -12.89
N ARG A 81 -20.85 9.77 -11.60
CA ARG A 81 -19.50 9.46 -11.08
C ARG A 81 -19.12 8.00 -11.27
N LEU A 82 -20.06 7.08 -11.08
CA LEU A 82 -19.85 5.66 -11.30
C LEU A 82 -19.61 5.37 -12.78
N SER A 83 -20.39 5.96 -13.69
CA SER A 83 -20.18 5.80 -15.14
C SER A 83 -18.84 6.36 -15.59
N ASP A 84 -18.46 7.55 -15.10
CA ASP A 84 -17.16 8.15 -15.41
C ASP A 84 -16.00 7.28 -14.90
N SER A 85 -16.15 6.68 -13.72
CA SER A 85 -15.15 5.78 -13.15
C SER A 85 -15.06 4.48 -13.95
N LEU A 86 -16.19 3.89 -14.35
CA LEU A 86 -16.21 2.72 -15.22
C LEU A 86 -15.63 3.00 -16.60
N GLN A 87 -15.92 4.17 -17.17
CA GLN A 87 -15.34 4.59 -18.44
C GLN A 87 -13.82 4.78 -18.32
N LYS A 88 -13.34 5.45 -17.26
CA LYS A 88 -11.91 5.59 -16.98
C LYS A 88 -11.24 4.24 -16.82
N LEU A 89 -11.84 3.29 -16.10
CA LEU A 89 -11.30 1.93 -15.94
C LEU A 89 -11.26 1.17 -17.26
N LYS A 90 -12.25 1.36 -18.14
CA LYS A 90 -12.28 0.76 -19.48
C LYS A 90 -11.27 1.39 -20.43
N GLU A 91 -11.08 2.71 -20.38
CA GLU A 91 -10.04 3.41 -21.13
C GLU A 91 -8.66 3.02 -20.62
N GLN A 92 -8.54 2.86 -19.30
CA GLN A 92 -7.40 2.28 -18.61
C GLN A 92 -7.40 0.75 -18.66
N ASN A 93 -7.81 0.15 -19.79
CA ASN A 93 -7.59 -1.27 -20.08
C ASN A 93 -6.08 -1.58 -20.06
N PHE A 94 -5.50 -1.66 -18.86
CA PHE A 94 -4.08 -1.88 -18.56
C PHE A 94 -3.63 -3.29 -18.97
N ILE A 95 -4.49 -4.08 -19.61
CA ILE A 95 -4.21 -5.42 -20.13
C ILE A 95 -4.64 -5.45 -21.60
N ASN A 96 -3.90 -4.72 -22.44
CA ASN A 96 -3.97 -4.89 -23.89
C ASN A 96 -3.41 -6.28 -24.24
N ALA A 97 -3.92 -6.95 -25.28
CA ALA A 97 -3.37 -8.22 -25.77
C ALA A 97 -1.86 -8.13 -26.04
N GLU A 98 -1.38 -6.97 -26.52
CA GLU A 98 0.04 -6.69 -26.69
C GLU A 98 0.81 -6.67 -25.35
N LEU A 99 0.21 -6.13 -24.29
CA LEU A 99 0.83 -6.11 -22.97
C LEU A 99 0.86 -7.51 -22.36
N HIS A 100 -0.18 -8.31 -22.60
CA HIS A 100 -0.24 -9.70 -22.17
C HIS A 100 0.88 -10.53 -22.81
N LEU A 101 1.11 -10.37 -24.12
CA LEU A 101 2.25 -11.00 -24.82
C LEU A 101 3.61 -10.55 -24.26
N LYS A 102 3.75 -9.27 -23.88
CA LYS A 102 4.98 -8.78 -23.25
C LYS A 102 5.17 -9.32 -21.83
N LEU A 103 4.08 -9.51 -21.07
CA LEU A 103 4.10 -10.04 -19.71
C LEU A 103 4.33 -11.55 -19.68
N GLU A 104 3.87 -12.29 -20.68
CA GLU A 104 4.09 -13.73 -20.83
C GLU A 104 5.58 -14.09 -20.86
N ALA A 105 6.42 -13.23 -21.46
CA ALA A 105 7.88 -13.37 -21.42
C ALA A 105 8.50 -13.26 -20.01
N TYR A 106 7.73 -12.79 -19.03
CA TYR A 106 8.15 -12.61 -17.64
C TYR A 106 7.31 -13.43 -16.65
N GLU A 107 6.51 -14.39 -17.14
CA GLU A 107 5.62 -15.22 -16.30
C GLU A 107 6.40 -15.99 -15.22
N ASP A 108 7.64 -16.39 -15.53
CA ASP A 108 8.54 -17.09 -14.61
C ASP A 108 8.98 -16.23 -13.41
N ILE A 109 8.78 -14.91 -13.44
CA ILE A 109 9.20 -14.01 -12.37
C ILE A 109 8.09 -13.95 -11.30
N PRO A 110 8.34 -14.46 -10.07
CA PRO A 110 7.31 -14.46 -9.04
C PRO A 110 6.92 -13.04 -8.63
N VAL A 111 5.65 -12.68 -8.75
CA VAL A 111 5.15 -11.35 -8.36
C VAL A 111 5.38 -11.08 -6.86
N GLU A 112 5.35 -12.13 -6.03
CA GLU A 112 5.63 -12.06 -4.59
C GLU A 112 7.04 -11.52 -4.29
N LEU A 113 7.99 -11.67 -5.22
CA LEU A 113 9.34 -11.14 -5.10
C LEU A 113 9.36 -9.62 -4.91
N PHE A 114 8.39 -8.91 -5.47
CA PHE A 114 8.32 -7.44 -5.41
C PHE A 114 7.25 -6.92 -4.46
N SER A 115 6.57 -7.82 -3.75
CA SER A 115 5.59 -7.45 -2.73
C SER A 115 6.26 -6.79 -1.52
N ARG A 116 5.56 -5.87 -0.86
CA ARG A 116 6.09 -5.21 0.33
C ARG A 116 6.19 -6.25 1.47
N PRO A 117 7.37 -6.45 2.08
CA PRO A 117 7.54 -7.44 3.13
C PRO A 117 6.79 -7.05 4.41
N THR A 118 6.03 -7.98 4.98
CA THR A 118 5.24 -7.77 6.22
C THR A 118 6.08 -7.93 7.49
N SER A 119 6.98 -8.92 7.53
CA SER A 119 7.79 -9.27 8.71
C SER A 119 9.31 -9.36 8.43
N GLY A 120 9.71 -9.29 7.16
CA GLY A 120 11.10 -9.39 6.73
C GLY A 120 11.20 -9.75 5.24
N TYR A 121 12.37 -9.59 4.65
CA TYR A 121 12.60 -9.99 3.26
C TYR A 121 12.79 -11.51 3.17
N SER A 122 12.13 -12.13 2.19
CA SER A 122 12.28 -13.57 1.90
C SER A 122 13.68 -13.89 1.36
N GLU A 123 14.04 -15.17 1.33
CA GLU A 123 15.33 -15.61 0.75
C GLU A 123 15.44 -15.26 -0.73
N GLN A 124 14.39 -15.52 -1.51
CA GLN A 124 14.33 -15.11 -2.92
C GLN A 124 14.51 -13.60 -3.11
N GLN A 125 13.93 -12.77 -2.23
CA GLN A 125 14.12 -11.32 -2.25
C GLN A 125 15.57 -10.92 -1.93
N LYS A 126 16.24 -11.65 -1.04
CA LYS A 126 17.66 -11.43 -0.73
C LYS A 126 18.54 -11.84 -1.91
N ASP A 127 18.24 -12.97 -2.55
CA ASP A 127 18.96 -13.46 -3.71
C ASP A 127 18.84 -12.49 -4.89
N PHE A 128 17.63 -11.97 -5.14
CA PHE A 128 17.43 -10.91 -6.14
C PHE A 128 18.20 -9.63 -5.79
N ALA A 129 18.29 -9.29 -4.50
CA ALA A 129 19.03 -8.11 -4.05
C ALA A 129 20.55 -8.21 -4.30
N ILE A 130 21.10 -9.40 -4.62
CA ILE A 130 22.48 -9.58 -5.09
C ILE A 130 22.72 -8.77 -6.38
N LEU A 131 21.68 -8.40 -7.14
CA LEU A 131 21.78 -7.48 -8.26
C LEU A 131 22.53 -6.18 -7.92
N HIS A 132 22.45 -5.73 -6.66
CA HIS A 132 23.22 -4.57 -6.18
C HIS A 132 24.74 -4.77 -6.28
N LEU A 133 25.24 -6.00 -6.14
CA LEU A 133 26.67 -6.34 -6.27
C LEU A 133 27.15 -6.25 -7.73
N TYR A 134 26.29 -6.65 -8.68
CA TYR A 134 26.61 -6.60 -10.10
C TYR A 134 26.50 -5.17 -10.67
N SER A 135 25.43 -4.45 -10.32
CA SER A 135 25.21 -3.09 -10.80
C SER A 135 24.40 -2.26 -9.78
N PRO A 136 25.09 -1.48 -8.93
CA PRO A 136 24.42 -0.57 -8.00
C PRO A 136 23.50 0.43 -8.69
N LYS A 137 23.87 0.88 -9.90
CA LYS A 137 23.08 1.83 -10.69
C LYS A 137 21.77 1.22 -11.21
N ALA A 138 21.83 0.00 -11.76
CA ALA A 138 20.63 -0.70 -12.20
C ALA A 138 19.71 -1.01 -11.01
N TYR A 139 20.29 -1.39 -9.88
CA TYR A 139 19.54 -1.63 -8.65
C TYR A 139 18.77 -0.40 -8.17
N GLU A 140 19.41 0.77 -8.09
CA GLU A 140 18.73 1.99 -7.66
C GLU A 140 17.67 2.46 -8.67
N PHE A 141 17.85 2.20 -9.97
CA PHE A 141 16.82 2.46 -10.99
C PHE A 141 15.56 1.61 -10.75
N ILE A 142 15.72 0.29 -10.58
CA ILE A 142 14.59 -0.64 -10.42
C ILE A 142 13.88 -0.44 -9.07
N LYS A 143 14.64 -0.09 -8.03
CA LYS A 143 14.11 0.20 -6.68
C LYS A 143 13.14 1.37 -6.63
N GLY A 144 13.13 2.25 -7.65
CA GLY A 144 12.10 3.28 -7.79
C GLY A 144 10.72 2.73 -8.13
N TYR A 145 10.66 1.55 -8.74
CA TYR A 145 9.43 0.92 -9.23
C TYR A 145 9.01 -0.30 -8.40
N LEU A 146 9.96 -1.01 -7.79
CA LEU A 146 9.75 -2.25 -7.05
C LEU A 146 10.08 -2.09 -5.56
N CYS A 147 9.42 -2.87 -4.70
CA CYS A 147 9.68 -2.86 -3.25
C CYS A 147 10.98 -3.61 -2.93
N LEU A 148 12.13 -2.98 -3.18
CA LEU A 148 13.45 -3.58 -2.95
C LEU A 148 14.10 -3.08 -1.65
N PRO A 149 14.96 -3.89 -1.02
CA PRO A 149 15.68 -3.49 0.18
C PRO A 149 16.56 -2.25 -0.03
N SER A 150 16.78 -1.49 1.05
CA SER A 150 17.74 -0.39 0.99
C SER A 150 19.17 -0.93 0.85
N SER A 151 20.07 -0.18 0.22
CA SER A 151 21.49 -0.57 0.11
C SER A 151 22.16 -0.70 1.49
N ARG A 152 21.65 0.01 2.52
CA ARG A 152 22.06 -0.23 3.92
C ARG A 152 21.62 -1.60 4.44
N THR A 153 20.42 -2.05 4.09
CA THR A 153 19.90 -3.38 4.44
C THR A 153 20.76 -4.48 3.79
N ILE A 154 21.08 -4.33 2.51
CA ILE A 154 21.93 -5.27 1.77
C ILE A 154 23.32 -5.35 2.41
N ARG A 155 23.94 -4.21 2.71
CA ARG A 155 25.22 -4.16 3.43
C ARG A 155 25.13 -4.87 4.78
N ARG A 156 24.01 -4.77 5.51
CA ARG A 156 23.83 -5.48 6.79
C ARG A 156 23.78 -7.00 6.60
N TRP A 157 23.17 -7.49 5.53
CA TRP A 157 23.17 -8.93 5.22
C TRP A 157 24.57 -9.43 4.89
N MET A 158 25.30 -8.69 4.04
CA MET A 158 26.67 -9.05 3.62
C MET A 158 27.69 -8.97 4.75
N GLN A 159 27.42 -8.23 5.83
CA GLN A 159 28.32 -8.17 7.00
C GLN A 159 28.52 -9.49 7.73
N HIS A 160 27.62 -10.46 7.54
CA HIS A 160 27.70 -11.76 8.21
C HIS A 160 28.44 -12.80 7.38
N VAL A 161 28.97 -12.43 6.21
CA VAL A 161 29.76 -13.33 5.38
C VAL A 161 31.16 -13.42 5.96
N ASP A 162 31.57 -14.62 6.37
CA ASP A 162 32.92 -14.89 6.87
C ASP A 162 33.94 -14.61 5.76
N ALA A 163 34.63 -13.47 5.90
CA ALA A 163 35.69 -13.02 5.00
C ALA A 163 37.03 -12.95 5.75
N GLU A 164 37.26 -13.88 6.66
CA GLU A 164 38.51 -13.97 7.41
C GLU A 164 39.70 -14.26 6.48
N PRO A 165 40.89 -13.72 6.79
CA PRO A 165 42.09 -14.00 6.00
C PRO A 165 42.42 -15.50 6.04
N GLY A 166 42.67 -16.08 4.88
CA GLY A 166 42.99 -17.50 4.73
C GLY A 166 42.13 -18.17 3.67
N ILE A 167 41.84 -19.45 3.88
CA ILE A 167 41.04 -20.25 2.96
C ILE A 167 39.57 -20.15 3.38
N ASN A 168 38.70 -19.72 2.46
CA ASN A 168 37.26 -19.70 2.71
C ASN A 168 36.70 -21.13 2.69
N LEU A 169 36.55 -21.72 3.88
CA LEU A 169 36.08 -23.09 4.05
C LEU A 169 34.64 -23.26 3.58
N SER A 170 33.78 -22.26 3.78
CA SER A 170 32.38 -22.27 3.34
C SER A 170 32.25 -22.40 1.83
N MET A 171 33.09 -21.66 1.09
CA MET A 171 33.18 -21.78 -0.37
C MET A 171 33.71 -23.15 -0.80
N MET A 172 34.74 -23.67 -0.11
CA MET A 172 35.28 -25.01 -0.40
C MET A 172 34.23 -26.11 -0.19
N GLN A 173 33.43 -26.02 0.87
CA GLN A 173 32.32 -26.96 1.11
C GLN A 173 31.27 -26.88 0.01
N ALA A 174 30.89 -25.67 -0.43
CA ALA A 174 29.94 -25.51 -1.54
C ALA A 174 30.47 -26.12 -2.86
N LEU A 175 31.77 -26.00 -3.14
CA LEU A 175 32.40 -26.64 -4.29
C LEU A 175 32.39 -28.18 -4.18
N ILE A 176 32.60 -28.74 -2.98
CA ILE A 176 32.52 -30.19 -2.74
C ILE A 176 31.10 -30.70 -3.01
N VAL A 177 30.08 -29.99 -2.53
CA VAL A 177 28.66 -30.35 -2.78
C VAL A 177 28.38 -30.36 -4.29
N LYS A 178 28.78 -29.31 -5.02
CA LYS A 178 28.60 -29.26 -6.48
C LYS A 178 29.38 -30.33 -7.24
N LYS A 179 30.57 -30.70 -6.76
CA LYS A 179 31.32 -31.83 -7.31
C LYS A 179 30.56 -33.13 -7.12
N ASN A 180 29.98 -33.36 -5.95
CA ASN A 180 29.24 -34.59 -5.66
C ASN A 180 27.96 -34.70 -6.51
N GLU A 181 27.30 -33.58 -6.81
CA GLU A 181 26.14 -33.54 -7.72
C GLU A 181 26.51 -33.90 -9.16
N ASN A 182 27.71 -33.52 -9.63
CA ASN A 182 28.16 -33.72 -11.00
C ASN A 182 29.61 -34.27 -11.05
N SER A 183 29.81 -35.46 -10.48
CA SER A 183 31.14 -36.04 -10.27
C SER A 183 31.95 -36.19 -11.56
N ASP A 184 31.29 -36.56 -12.66
CA ASP A 184 31.96 -36.83 -13.94
C ASP A 184 32.45 -35.54 -14.63
N HIS A 185 31.83 -34.40 -14.33
CA HIS A 185 32.19 -33.11 -14.93
C HIS A 185 33.41 -32.46 -14.26
N TYR A 186 33.66 -32.76 -12.98
CA TYR A 186 34.67 -32.09 -12.15
C TYR A 186 35.77 -33.05 -11.67
N THR A 187 36.51 -33.63 -12.62
CA THR A 187 37.57 -34.61 -12.35
C THR A 187 38.92 -33.98 -11.99
N HIS A 188 39.25 -32.84 -12.60
CA HIS A 188 40.53 -32.16 -12.43
C HIS A 188 40.31 -30.68 -12.13
N CYS A 189 41.17 -30.10 -11.29
CA CYS A 189 41.21 -28.65 -11.08
C CYS A 189 42.67 -28.18 -11.07
N CYS A 190 42.88 -26.95 -11.53
CA CYS A 190 44.17 -26.27 -11.42
C CYS A 190 44.01 -25.13 -10.43
N PHE A 191 44.96 -25.00 -9.50
CA PHE A 191 44.99 -23.91 -8.54
C PHE A 191 46.07 -22.91 -8.98
N MET A 192 45.62 -21.78 -9.51
CA MET A 192 46.50 -20.69 -9.93
C MET A 192 46.40 -19.57 -8.91
N LEU A 193 47.55 -19.12 -8.42
CA LEU A 193 47.66 -18.02 -7.47
C LEU A 193 48.48 -16.90 -8.11
N ASP A 194 47.98 -15.68 -7.95
CA ASP A 194 48.69 -14.45 -8.29
C ASP A 194 48.48 -13.44 -7.16
N ALA A 195 49.43 -12.51 -7.02
CA ALA A 195 49.41 -11.49 -5.98
C ALA A 195 49.15 -10.11 -6.60
N MET A 196 48.15 -9.40 -6.10
CA MET A 196 47.85 -8.03 -6.52
C MET A 196 48.51 -7.01 -5.59
N SER A 197 49.22 -6.03 -6.15
CA SER A 197 49.71 -4.88 -5.38
C SER A 197 48.53 -3.97 -5.02
N ILE A 198 48.40 -3.60 -3.75
CA ILE A 198 47.31 -2.74 -3.28
C ILE A 198 47.89 -1.60 -2.44
N ARG A 199 47.18 -0.47 -2.40
CA ARG A 199 47.61 0.75 -1.71
C ARG A 199 47.88 0.48 -0.22
N GLN A 200 49.00 0.99 0.26
CA GLN A 200 49.44 0.90 1.65
C GLN A 200 48.83 2.04 2.45
N GLU A 201 47.75 1.77 3.17
CA GLU A 201 47.08 2.73 4.04
C GLU A 201 46.76 2.08 5.39
N TRP A 202 46.79 2.88 6.46
CA TRP A 202 46.32 2.44 7.76
C TRP A 202 44.80 2.46 7.78
N ASN A 203 44.18 1.36 8.17
CA ASN A 203 42.73 1.26 8.30
C ASN A 203 42.33 0.86 9.71
N TYR A 204 41.22 1.43 10.16
CA TYR A 204 40.64 1.15 11.46
C TYR A 204 39.22 0.65 11.26
N ASP A 205 38.97 -0.59 11.65
CA ASP A 205 37.61 -1.12 11.69
C ASP A 205 36.98 -0.80 13.04
N SER A 206 35.97 0.07 13.01
CA SER A 206 35.19 0.46 14.19
C SER A 206 34.46 -0.70 14.89
N LYS A 207 34.14 -1.79 14.17
CA LYS A 207 33.34 -2.89 14.72
C LYS A 207 34.18 -3.86 15.54
N THR A 208 35.30 -4.30 14.99
CA THR A 208 36.27 -5.19 15.63
C THR A 208 37.24 -4.44 16.53
N LYS A 209 37.29 -3.10 16.42
CA LYS A 209 38.26 -2.21 17.08
C LYS A 209 39.70 -2.59 16.75
N THR A 210 39.92 -3.24 15.60
CA THR A 210 41.25 -3.65 15.15
C THR A 210 41.83 -2.60 14.21
N ARG A 211 43.14 -2.38 14.34
CA ARG A 211 43.92 -1.56 13.41
C ARG A 211 44.71 -2.50 12.52
N SER A 212 44.39 -2.53 11.23
CA SER A 212 45.19 -3.24 10.24
C SER A 212 46.37 -2.36 9.82
N GLY A 213 47.55 -2.97 9.70
CA GLY A 213 48.75 -2.31 9.17
C GLY A 213 48.57 -1.90 7.71
N PRO A 214 49.61 -1.31 7.06
CA PRO A 214 49.57 -0.97 5.64
C PRO A 214 49.40 -2.25 4.80
N GLN A 215 48.16 -2.65 4.57
CA GLN A 215 47.77 -3.83 3.82
C GLN A 215 46.58 -3.54 2.92
N ALA A 216 46.53 -4.36 1.89
CA ALA A 216 45.62 -4.37 0.77
C ALA A 216 44.16 -4.04 1.09
N ARG A 217 43.70 -2.82 0.76
CA ARG A 217 42.27 -2.52 0.68
C ARG A 217 41.69 -2.94 -0.68
N CYS A 218 40.93 -4.03 -0.70
CA CYS A 218 40.01 -4.30 -1.81
C CYS A 218 38.74 -3.47 -1.58
N SER A 219 38.48 -2.51 -2.47
CA SER A 219 37.36 -1.57 -2.37
C SER A 219 36.05 -2.23 -2.83
N PHE A 220 35.57 -3.25 -2.12
CA PHE A 220 34.24 -3.84 -2.36
C PHE A 220 33.51 -4.04 -1.04
N CYS A 221 32.73 -3.02 -0.62
CA CYS A 221 31.49 -3.07 0.17
C CYS A 221 31.02 -1.65 0.54
#